data_AF-A0A371QLL5-F1
#
_entry.id   AF-A0A371QLL5-F1
#
_cell.length_a   1.000
_cell.length_b   1.000
_cell.length_c   1.000
_cell.angle_alpha   90.00
_cell.angle_beta   90.00
_cell.angle_gamma   90.00
#
_symmetry.space_group_name_H-M   'P 1'
#
loop_
_entity.id
_entity.type
_entity.pdbx_description
1 polymer ?
#
loop_
_entity_poly.entity_id
_entity_poly.type
_entity_poly.pdbx_seq_one_letter_code
_entity_poly.pdbx_strand_id
1 'polypeptide(L)'
;MNKKKTVVKSIFLLVIAILLIAGYFLLRGGMGITSTEADPVFSFEDATSSSGLDAHLNPPVNNNNPSYLEIMGGGVAVGDINGDGYEDIFFATMSSFIPHESREYSSALYRNMGNGTFENITEEVGLDNIHGYPMGALFFDFNNNGLQDLYVAAFDGGQLFENRGGYFVDVTEEAGLSLEGLCGELPCMAAAPSATDYNKNGYLDLLIVNNVSWDINDELGYGLRAILPFNYKAQSVLLFRNNGDGTFSNVSEESGVTNFDTFGQGNDGKGLSAVWTDVNNNGWADVYIANDTTPSRLYVNNQDGTFRDISIAANLAEFKSSMGIDTADFNNNGLLDLVTTNLEGDMVSLFRNYGYYRFDHVTTSTGLIPSGWGSGWGVLFADLDFDGHQDLVIANGALLEAIHKEKENENIFFRNDGNGRFRNVSDEVVQFSNNEYSRGMALIDVKNNGLPDLVISNINGSKPQLLINRTENSNNRIRLNLEGGKSNRDAIGTRVYVEREDGLIMNQIVKAGNSYQSTSSKSLFFGLGETGISELRIQWPSGRTDVFSDVPVNRIIHITEAAEDDEQSTLDIRDFNVM
;
A
#
# COMPACT_ATOMS: atom_id res chain seq x y z
N MET A 1 -53.88 -35.16 42.41
CA MET A 1 -53.79 -33.67 42.44
C MET A 1 -52.49 -33.09 43.01
N ASN A 2 -51.48 -33.90 43.41
CA ASN A 2 -50.26 -33.39 44.06
C ASN A 2 -49.00 -33.24 43.18
N LYS A 3 -48.95 -33.76 41.94
CA LYS A 3 -47.78 -33.57 41.06
C LYS A 3 -47.77 -32.24 40.30
N LYS A 4 -48.94 -31.66 39.98
CA LYS A 4 -49.01 -30.35 39.28
C LYS A 4 -48.62 -29.16 40.16
N LYS A 5 -48.87 -29.21 41.48
CA LYS A 5 -48.50 -28.12 42.41
C LYS A 5 -46.99 -27.98 42.64
N THR A 6 -46.25 -29.09 42.58
CA THR A 6 -44.79 -29.10 42.80
C THR A 6 -44.02 -28.55 41.59
N VAL A 7 -44.50 -28.84 40.38
CA VAL A 7 -43.90 -28.32 39.13
C VAL A 7 -44.12 -26.80 39.01
N VAL A 8 -45.32 -26.32 39.33
CA VAL A 8 -45.63 -24.87 39.30
C VAL A 8 -44.83 -24.09 40.34
N LYS A 9 -44.63 -24.64 41.55
CA LYS A 9 -43.75 -24.01 42.57
C LYS A 9 -42.28 -23.95 42.13
N SER A 10 -41.79 -24.98 41.43
CA SER A 10 -40.40 -25.03 40.98
C SER A 10 -40.12 -24.06 39.83
N ILE A 11 -41.07 -23.92 38.89
CA ILE A 11 -40.99 -22.93 37.81
C ILE A 11 -41.08 -21.50 38.37
N PHE A 12 -41.94 -21.26 39.36
CA PHE A 12 -42.09 -19.94 39.97
C PHE A 12 -40.82 -19.51 40.75
N LEU A 13 -40.17 -20.44 41.45
CA LEU A 13 -38.88 -20.19 42.13
C LEU A 13 -37.74 -19.95 41.13
N LEU A 14 -37.73 -20.63 39.98
CA LEU A 14 -36.73 -20.42 38.93
C LEU A 14 -36.88 -19.03 38.29
N VAL A 15 -38.11 -18.58 38.03
CA VAL A 15 -38.38 -17.25 37.48
C VAL A 15 -37.99 -16.14 38.46
N ILE A 16 -38.23 -16.32 39.77
CA ILE A 16 -37.80 -15.35 40.79
C ILE A 16 -36.26 -15.31 40.89
N ALA A 17 -35.58 -16.46 40.79
CA ALA A 17 -34.11 -16.49 40.80
C ALA A 17 -33.53 -15.78 39.57
N ILE A 18 -34.11 -15.96 38.37
CA ILE A 18 -33.69 -15.27 37.15
C ILE A 18 -33.92 -13.76 37.26
N LEU A 19 -35.07 -13.34 37.81
CA LEU A 19 -35.37 -11.91 38.00
C LEU A 19 -34.46 -11.25 39.06
N LEU A 20 -34.07 -11.97 40.11
CA LEU A 20 -33.12 -11.47 41.11
C LEU A 20 -31.69 -11.39 40.57
N ILE A 21 -31.29 -12.33 39.70
CA ILE A 21 -29.99 -12.28 39.00
C ILE A 21 -29.98 -11.11 38.00
N ALA A 22 -31.04 -10.93 37.22
CA ALA A 22 -31.18 -9.80 36.30
C ALA A 22 -31.18 -8.45 37.05
N GLY A 23 -31.86 -8.37 38.20
CA GLY A 23 -31.84 -7.18 39.07
C GLY A 23 -30.45 -6.90 39.69
N TYR A 24 -29.68 -7.95 40.01
CA TYR A 24 -28.31 -7.81 40.53
C TYR A 24 -27.33 -7.31 39.46
N PHE A 25 -27.49 -7.71 38.20
CA PHE A 25 -26.70 -7.17 37.07
C PHE A 25 -27.12 -5.72 36.74
N LEU A 26 -28.41 -5.38 36.82
CA LEU A 26 -28.89 -4.01 36.59
C LEU A 26 -28.43 -3.03 37.67
N LEU A 27 -28.24 -3.47 38.92
CA LEU A 27 -27.78 -2.63 40.03
C LEU A 27 -26.25 -2.51 40.15
N ARG A 28 -25.48 -3.35 39.44
CA ARG A 28 -24.01 -3.23 39.33
C ARG A 28 -23.51 -2.67 37.99
N GLY A 29 -24.41 -2.48 37.01
CA GLY A 29 -24.12 -1.80 35.75
C GLY A 29 -23.99 -0.27 35.86
N GLY A 30 -24.11 0.30 37.06
CA GLY A 30 -23.79 1.70 37.33
C GLY A 30 -22.28 1.92 37.50
N MET A 31 -21.48 1.53 36.51
CA MET A 31 -20.15 2.10 36.30
C MET A 31 -20.33 3.25 35.31
N GLY A 32 -19.71 4.39 35.63
CA GLY A 32 -19.99 5.68 35.02
C GLY A 32 -20.15 5.63 33.51
N ILE A 33 -21.25 6.20 33.03
CA ILE A 33 -21.30 6.74 31.68
C ILE A 33 -20.31 7.91 31.70
N THR A 34 -19.03 7.62 31.45
CA THR A 34 -18.13 8.62 30.89
C THR A 34 -18.83 9.14 29.65
N SER A 35 -18.87 10.46 29.49
CA SER A 35 -19.35 11.10 28.28
C SER A 35 -18.80 10.35 27.07
N THR A 36 -19.67 9.82 26.24
CA THR A 36 -19.30 9.44 24.88
C THR A 36 -18.83 10.73 24.23
N GLU A 37 -17.52 10.93 24.20
CA GLU A 37 -16.94 11.82 23.21
C GLU A 37 -17.52 11.41 21.86
N ALA A 38 -18.06 12.38 21.13
CA ALA A 38 -18.56 12.09 19.80
C ALA A 38 -17.38 11.53 18.99
N ASP A 39 -17.60 10.44 18.25
CA ASP A 39 -16.62 9.92 17.32
C ASP A 39 -16.08 11.08 16.45
N PRO A 40 -14.76 11.17 16.24
CA PRO A 40 -14.20 12.18 15.35
C PRO A 40 -14.90 12.12 14.00
N VAL A 41 -15.29 13.29 13.50
CA VAL A 41 -15.92 13.41 12.19
C VAL A 41 -14.80 13.49 11.17
N PHE A 42 -14.58 12.42 10.42
CA PHE A 42 -13.66 12.45 9.28
C PHE A 42 -14.08 13.54 8.29
N SER A 43 -13.11 14.28 7.79
CA SER A 43 -13.33 15.36 6.85
C SER A 43 -12.23 15.34 5.80
N PHE A 44 -12.62 15.22 4.54
CA PHE A 44 -11.71 15.31 3.40
C PHE A 44 -12.18 16.41 2.46
N GLU A 45 -11.23 17.12 1.88
CA GLU A 45 -11.45 18.10 0.82
C GLU A 45 -10.98 17.48 -0.50
N ASP A 46 -11.86 17.42 -1.50
CA ASP A 46 -11.43 17.10 -2.87
C ASP A 46 -10.77 18.35 -3.48
N ALA A 47 -9.44 18.34 -3.49
CA ALA A 47 -8.62 19.43 -3.99
C ALA A 47 -8.23 19.26 -5.46
N THR A 48 -8.73 18.22 -6.14
CA THR A 48 -8.32 17.85 -7.50
C THR A 48 -8.35 19.04 -8.45
N SER A 49 -9.51 19.71 -8.55
CA SER A 49 -9.70 20.82 -9.49
C SER A 49 -8.87 22.07 -9.16
N SER A 50 -8.48 22.27 -7.90
CA SER A 50 -7.68 23.41 -7.43
C SER A 50 -6.18 23.14 -7.36
N SER A 51 -5.78 21.86 -7.38
CA SER A 51 -4.40 21.44 -7.17
C SER A 51 -3.50 21.62 -8.39
N GLY A 52 -4.06 21.71 -9.60
CA GLY A 52 -3.26 21.69 -10.83
C GLY A 52 -2.91 20.28 -11.32
N LEU A 53 -3.35 19.22 -10.62
CA LEU A 53 -3.32 17.85 -11.14
C LEU A 53 -4.36 17.69 -12.26
N ASP A 54 -3.91 17.86 -13.50
CA ASP A 54 -4.76 17.93 -14.69
C ASP A 54 -4.52 16.80 -15.70
N ALA A 55 -3.67 15.82 -15.37
CA ALA A 55 -3.40 14.67 -16.20
C ALA A 55 -4.69 13.90 -16.50
N HIS A 56 -4.87 13.56 -17.77
CA HIS A 56 -5.86 12.58 -18.19
C HIS A 56 -5.20 11.20 -18.17
N LEU A 57 -5.71 10.33 -17.30
CA LEU A 57 -5.08 9.06 -17.02
C LEU A 57 -5.82 7.93 -17.74
N ASN A 58 -5.05 7.22 -18.57
CA ASN A 58 -5.44 6.18 -19.52
C ASN A 58 -6.55 6.60 -20.51
N PRO A 59 -6.53 6.13 -21.75
CA PRO A 59 -7.65 6.35 -22.66
C PRO A 59 -8.94 5.70 -22.12
N PRO A 60 -10.14 6.19 -22.54
CA PRO A 60 -11.40 5.53 -22.24
C PRO A 60 -11.40 4.07 -22.70
N VAL A 61 -11.91 3.16 -21.86
CA VAL A 61 -11.98 1.73 -22.18
C VAL A 61 -13.03 1.51 -23.27
N ASN A 62 -12.65 0.80 -24.34
CA ASN A 62 -13.60 0.46 -25.40
C ASN A 62 -14.58 -0.63 -24.97
N ASN A 63 -15.73 -0.25 -24.43
CA ASN A 63 -16.76 -1.18 -23.95
C ASN A 63 -17.22 -2.25 -24.96
N ASN A 64 -17.12 -2.00 -26.27
CA ASN A 64 -17.52 -2.96 -27.30
C ASN A 64 -16.40 -3.93 -27.70
N ASN A 65 -15.15 -3.53 -27.49
CA ASN A 65 -13.98 -4.27 -27.92
C ASN A 65 -12.78 -3.95 -27.00
N PRO A 66 -12.85 -4.28 -25.70
CA PRO A 66 -11.83 -3.88 -24.73
C PRO A 66 -10.57 -4.73 -24.87
N SER A 67 -9.43 -4.17 -24.52
CA SER A 67 -8.16 -4.90 -24.35
C SER A 67 -7.85 -5.14 -22.86
N TYR A 68 -6.93 -6.08 -22.59
CA TYR A 68 -6.47 -6.31 -21.21
C TYR A 68 -5.76 -5.07 -20.66
N LEU A 69 -4.92 -4.39 -21.45
CA LEU A 69 -4.14 -3.25 -20.97
C LEU A 69 -4.99 -2.05 -20.53
N GLU A 70 -6.04 -1.72 -21.30
CA GLU A 70 -6.92 -0.58 -21.00
C GLU A 70 -7.56 -0.65 -19.60
N ILE A 71 -7.75 -1.86 -19.05
CA ILE A 71 -8.40 -2.05 -17.74
C ILE A 71 -7.42 -2.12 -16.57
N MET A 72 -6.12 -2.30 -16.81
CA MET A 72 -5.14 -2.64 -15.77
C MET A 72 -4.37 -1.45 -15.19
N GLY A 73 -3.84 -0.54 -16.02
CA GLY A 73 -2.85 0.46 -15.59
C GLY A 73 -3.38 1.49 -14.57
N GLY A 74 -2.57 2.51 -14.28
CA GLY A 74 -2.95 3.63 -13.42
C GLY A 74 -2.39 3.52 -12.01
N GLY A 75 -1.09 3.30 -11.86
CA GLY A 75 -0.36 3.45 -10.60
C GLY A 75 0.04 4.89 -10.29
N VAL A 76 0.41 5.16 -9.05
CA VAL A 76 0.89 6.47 -8.56
C VAL A 76 2.08 6.29 -7.60
N ALA A 77 3.12 7.10 -7.75
CA ALA A 77 4.29 7.13 -6.88
C ALA A 77 4.52 8.52 -6.28
N VAL A 78 4.91 8.55 -5.00
CA VAL A 78 5.18 9.76 -4.24
C VAL A 78 6.65 9.80 -3.82
N GLY A 79 7.32 10.95 -3.96
CA GLY A 79 8.71 11.14 -3.52
C GLY A 79 9.20 12.58 -3.73
N ASP A 80 10.09 13.05 -2.86
CA ASP A 80 10.73 14.38 -2.97
C ASP A 80 11.92 14.32 -3.94
N ILE A 81 11.73 14.79 -5.18
CA ILE A 81 12.73 14.62 -6.25
C ILE A 81 13.81 15.71 -6.23
N ASN A 82 13.55 16.84 -5.57
CA ASN A 82 14.40 18.03 -5.60
C ASN A 82 15.02 18.36 -4.23
N GLY A 83 14.64 17.62 -3.18
CA GLY A 83 15.12 17.76 -1.82
C GLY A 83 14.60 19.00 -1.10
N ASP A 84 13.46 19.56 -1.51
CA ASP A 84 12.89 20.76 -0.89
C ASP A 84 12.00 20.47 0.33
N GLY A 85 11.78 19.18 0.61
CA GLY A 85 10.98 18.69 1.72
C GLY A 85 9.49 18.53 1.42
N TYR A 86 9.03 18.85 0.21
CA TYR A 86 7.68 18.57 -0.26
C TYR A 86 7.70 17.44 -1.27
N GLU A 87 6.92 16.39 -1.03
CA GLU A 87 6.90 15.24 -1.93
C GLU A 87 6.11 15.55 -3.20
N ASP A 88 6.64 15.08 -4.33
CA ASP A 88 6.08 15.20 -5.66
C ASP A 88 5.28 13.94 -6.03
N ILE A 89 4.49 14.03 -7.10
CA ILE A 89 3.57 12.97 -7.52
C ILE A 89 3.85 12.57 -8.97
N PHE A 90 4.13 11.29 -9.20
CA PHE A 90 4.20 10.70 -10.53
C PHE A 90 3.00 9.79 -10.80
N PHE A 91 2.33 9.98 -11.94
CA PHE A 91 1.29 9.09 -12.42
C PHE A 91 1.80 8.22 -13.57
N ALA A 92 1.74 6.90 -13.39
CA ALA A 92 1.99 5.94 -14.44
C ALA A 92 0.71 5.75 -15.26
N THR A 93 0.71 6.27 -16.48
CA THR A 93 -0.42 6.13 -17.41
C THR A 93 0.07 5.75 -18.80
N MET A 94 -0.78 5.00 -19.48
CA MET A 94 -0.58 4.60 -20.85
C MET A 94 -1.22 5.58 -21.84
N SER A 95 -0.59 5.75 -23.00
CA SER A 95 -1.21 6.42 -24.15
C SER A 95 -2.18 5.49 -24.89
N SER A 96 -3.05 6.06 -25.72
CA SER A 96 -3.89 5.26 -26.63
C SER A 96 -3.05 4.36 -27.54
N PHE A 97 -3.50 3.12 -27.74
CA PHE A 97 -2.88 2.12 -28.61
C PHE A 97 -2.93 2.48 -30.10
N ILE A 98 -3.77 3.45 -30.50
CA ILE A 98 -3.90 3.84 -31.90
C ILE A 98 -2.66 4.64 -32.28
N PRO A 99 -1.77 4.11 -33.16
CA PRO A 99 -0.56 4.80 -33.53
C PRO A 99 -0.92 6.14 -34.18
N HIS A 100 -0.37 7.22 -33.63
CA HIS A 100 -0.26 8.57 -34.21
C HIS A 100 -1.28 9.68 -33.89
N GLU A 101 -2.17 9.62 -32.88
CA GLU A 101 -3.12 10.75 -32.74
C GLU A 101 -3.17 11.58 -31.45
N SER A 102 -2.66 11.18 -30.27
CA SER A 102 -2.50 12.16 -29.18
C SER A 102 -1.49 11.81 -28.08
N ARG A 103 -0.76 12.83 -27.60
CA ARG A 103 -0.06 12.85 -26.29
C ARG A 103 -1.03 13.19 -25.14
N GLU A 104 -2.33 13.05 -25.35
CA GLU A 104 -3.37 13.45 -24.40
C GLU A 104 -3.30 12.64 -23.10
N TYR A 105 -2.88 11.37 -23.21
CA TYR A 105 -2.70 10.44 -22.10
C TYR A 105 -1.21 10.05 -22.08
N SER A 106 -0.46 10.60 -21.11
CA SER A 106 0.97 10.31 -20.96
C SER A 106 1.35 10.44 -19.49
N SER A 107 2.34 9.63 -19.09
CA SER A 107 2.81 9.65 -17.69
C SER A 107 3.28 11.04 -17.34
N ALA A 108 3.01 11.45 -16.11
CA ALA A 108 3.19 12.84 -15.71
C ALA A 108 3.79 12.94 -14.31
N LEU A 109 4.84 13.76 -14.20
CA LEU A 109 5.45 14.16 -12.94
C LEU A 109 5.00 15.56 -12.56
N TYR A 110 4.47 15.68 -11.35
CA TYR A 110 3.92 16.90 -10.78
C TYR A 110 4.76 17.33 -9.58
N ARG A 111 5.44 18.47 -9.71
CA ARG A 111 6.20 19.09 -8.61
C ARG A 111 5.25 19.73 -7.61
N ASN A 112 5.42 19.44 -6.32
CA ASN A 112 4.64 20.06 -5.26
C ASN A 112 5.18 21.47 -4.96
N MET A 113 4.31 22.47 -5.01
CA MET A 113 4.69 23.87 -4.78
C MET A 113 4.61 24.30 -3.30
N GLY A 114 4.31 23.35 -2.41
CA GLY A 114 4.24 23.53 -0.95
C GLY A 114 3.01 24.29 -0.43
N ASN A 115 2.09 24.67 -1.33
CA ASN A 115 0.86 25.40 -1.01
C ASN A 115 -0.41 24.60 -1.32
N GLY A 116 -0.28 23.31 -1.65
CA GLY A 116 -1.37 22.46 -2.12
C GLY A 116 -1.64 22.54 -3.63
N THR A 117 -0.77 23.20 -4.39
CA THR A 117 -0.78 23.17 -5.86
C THR A 117 0.45 22.46 -6.39
N PHE A 118 0.32 21.95 -7.62
CA PHE A 118 1.32 21.15 -8.30
C PHE A 118 1.54 21.68 -9.73
N GLU A 119 2.77 21.54 -10.21
CA GLU A 119 3.18 21.93 -11.56
C GLU A 119 3.65 20.70 -12.34
N ASN A 120 3.12 20.49 -13.55
CA ASN A 120 3.60 19.41 -14.42
C ASN A 120 4.99 19.78 -14.99
N ILE A 121 6.00 19.02 -14.59
CA ILE A 121 7.42 19.23 -14.93
C ILE A 121 7.98 18.11 -15.82
N THR A 122 7.13 17.23 -16.34
CA THR A 122 7.52 15.99 -17.03
C THR A 122 8.56 16.23 -18.13
N GLU A 123 8.31 17.19 -19.03
CA GLU A 123 9.22 17.54 -20.11
C GLU A 123 10.46 18.29 -19.60
N GLU A 124 10.30 19.17 -18.60
CA GLU A 124 11.40 19.93 -17.98
C GLU A 124 12.48 18.99 -17.45
N VAL A 125 12.07 17.88 -16.84
CA VAL A 125 12.98 16.93 -16.18
C VAL A 125 13.37 15.73 -17.04
N GLY A 126 13.01 15.69 -18.32
CA GLY A 126 13.46 14.64 -19.25
C GLY A 126 12.66 13.33 -19.23
N LEU A 127 11.44 13.35 -18.69
CA LEU A 127 10.55 12.17 -18.63
C LEU A 127 9.54 12.12 -19.79
N ASP A 128 9.72 12.89 -20.86
CA ASP A 128 8.81 12.95 -22.01
C ASP A 128 8.94 11.75 -22.97
N ASN A 129 9.90 10.86 -22.73
CA ASN A 129 10.23 9.71 -23.57
C ASN A 129 9.94 8.36 -22.92
N ILE A 130 9.19 8.34 -21.81
CA ILE A 130 8.70 7.09 -21.20
C ILE A 130 7.85 6.36 -22.25
N HIS A 131 8.16 5.08 -22.48
CA HIS A 131 7.49 4.25 -23.46
C HIS A 131 6.85 3.03 -22.81
N GLY A 132 6.28 2.16 -23.64
CA GLY A 132 5.91 0.83 -23.17
C GLY A 132 4.61 0.67 -22.44
N TYR A 133 3.76 1.69 -22.42
CA TYR A 133 2.48 1.69 -21.68
C TYR A 133 2.70 1.49 -20.17
N PRO A 134 3.15 2.56 -19.46
CA PRO A 134 3.36 2.54 -18.02
C PRO A 134 2.14 2.05 -17.23
N MET A 135 2.43 1.27 -16.19
CA MET A 135 1.43 0.66 -15.30
C MET A 135 1.70 1.05 -13.85
N GLY A 136 2.91 0.82 -13.35
CA GLY A 136 3.31 1.11 -11.98
C GLY A 136 4.59 1.92 -11.89
N ALA A 137 4.84 2.52 -10.72
CA ALA A 137 6.02 3.34 -10.49
C ALA A 137 6.53 3.27 -9.05
N LEU A 138 7.84 3.52 -8.90
CA LEU A 138 8.54 3.55 -7.62
C LEU A 138 9.59 4.66 -7.61
N PHE A 139 9.51 5.54 -6.61
CA PHE A 139 10.60 6.43 -6.24
C PHE A 139 11.48 5.79 -5.17
N PHE A 140 12.78 5.69 -5.44
CA PHE A 140 13.78 5.15 -4.52
C PHE A 140 15.18 5.63 -4.87
N ASP A 141 16.06 5.74 -3.87
CA ASP A 141 17.47 6.10 -4.04
C ASP A 141 18.31 4.84 -4.26
N PHE A 142 18.51 4.43 -5.51
CA PHE A 142 19.15 3.14 -5.80
C PHE A 142 20.67 3.17 -5.63
N ASN A 143 21.28 4.35 -5.69
CA ASN A 143 22.74 4.52 -5.64
C ASN A 143 23.23 5.21 -4.35
N ASN A 144 22.34 5.43 -3.38
CA ASN A 144 22.57 6.12 -2.10
C ASN A 144 23.09 7.57 -2.26
N ASN A 145 22.81 8.23 -3.39
CA ASN A 145 23.15 9.64 -3.62
C ASN A 145 22.09 10.60 -3.04
N GLY A 146 20.97 10.03 -2.58
CA GLY A 146 19.73 10.59 -2.01
C GLY A 146 19.17 11.78 -2.72
N LEU A 147 19.19 11.63 -4.03
CA LEU A 147 18.14 12.07 -4.91
C LEU A 147 17.24 10.86 -5.15
N GLN A 148 15.93 11.08 -5.22
CA GLN A 148 14.99 10.01 -5.53
C GLN A 148 15.06 9.70 -7.03
N ASP A 149 15.45 8.48 -7.39
CA ASP A 149 15.40 7.92 -8.74
C ASP A 149 14.01 7.32 -9.01
N LEU A 150 13.67 7.12 -10.28
CA LEU A 150 12.35 6.64 -10.69
C LEU A 150 12.46 5.34 -11.49
N TYR A 151 11.83 4.27 -11.02
CA TYR A 151 11.55 3.10 -11.85
C TYR A 151 10.10 3.11 -12.32
N VAL A 152 9.88 2.93 -13.63
CA VAL A 152 8.56 2.85 -14.25
C VAL A 152 8.38 1.45 -14.83
N ALA A 153 7.42 0.69 -14.30
CA ALA A 153 6.99 -0.59 -14.83
C ALA A 153 5.98 -0.39 -15.96
N ALA A 154 6.10 -1.17 -17.04
CA ALA A 154 5.34 -0.99 -18.26
C ALA A 154 4.98 -2.34 -18.92
N PHE A 155 4.05 -2.34 -19.87
CA PHE A 155 3.68 -3.54 -20.61
C PHE A 155 4.83 -4.18 -21.41
N ASP A 156 5.75 -3.38 -21.94
CA ASP A 156 6.88 -3.89 -22.75
C ASP A 156 8.21 -4.00 -21.98
N GLY A 157 8.17 -3.90 -20.65
CA GLY A 157 9.33 -4.01 -19.77
C GLY A 157 9.28 -3.00 -18.65
N GLY A 158 10.39 -2.31 -18.40
CA GLY A 158 10.40 -1.19 -17.45
C GLY A 158 11.66 -0.36 -17.62
N GLN A 159 11.62 0.84 -17.07
CA GLN A 159 12.66 1.84 -17.27
C GLN A 159 13.15 2.36 -15.91
N LEU A 160 14.47 2.39 -15.71
CA LEU A 160 15.11 3.06 -14.58
C LEU A 160 15.65 4.42 -15.02
N PHE A 161 15.20 5.47 -14.33
CA PHE A 161 15.64 6.83 -14.54
C PHE A 161 16.44 7.33 -13.33
N GLU A 162 17.72 7.62 -13.54
CA GLU A 162 18.59 8.22 -12.54
C GLU A 162 18.34 9.72 -12.43
N ASN A 163 18.10 10.20 -11.22
CA ASN A 163 17.96 11.62 -10.91
C ASN A 163 19.33 12.27 -10.72
N ARG A 164 19.66 13.22 -11.61
CA ARG A 164 20.94 13.97 -11.61
C ARG A 164 20.77 15.41 -11.17
N GLY A 165 19.99 15.61 -10.10
CA GLY A 165 19.76 16.90 -9.46
C GLY A 165 18.57 17.64 -10.05
N GLY A 166 17.43 16.95 -10.18
CA GLY A 166 16.18 17.47 -10.73
C GLY A 166 15.98 17.23 -12.23
N TYR A 167 16.82 16.39 -12.85
CA TYR A 167 16.65 15.91 -14.22
C TYR A 167 16.93 14.42 -14.29
N PHE A 168 16.10 13.69 -15.02
CA PHE A 168 16.11 12.24 -15.10
C PHE A 168 16.81 11.74 -16.38
N VAL A 169 17.63 10.71 -16.23
CA VAL A 169 18.32 10.06 -17.35
C VAL A 169 17.98 8.57 -17.33
N ASP A 170 17.46 8.06 -18.44
CA ASP A 170 17.25 6.61 -18.61
C ASP A 170 18.62 5.91 -18.57
N VAL A 171 18.78 5.03 -17.58
CA VAL A 171 19.98 4.21 -17.37
C VAL A 171 19.65 2.72 -17.40
N THR A 172 18.51 2.34 -17.98
CA THR A 172 17.97 0.97 -17.91
C THR A 172 18.94 -0.07 -18.46
N GLU A 173 19.56 0.20 -19.61
CA GLU A 173 20.53 -0.70 -20.22
C GLU A 173 21.83 -0.74 -19.42
N GLU A 174 22.35 0.43 -19.02
CA GLU A 174 23.59 0.57 -18.26
C GLU A 174 23.50 -0.09 -16.88
N ALA A 175 22.33 0.01 -16.24
CA ALA A 175 22.04 -0.60 -14.95
C ALA A 175 21.79 -2.12 -15.05
N GLY A 176 21.71 -2.70 -16.26
CA GLY A 176 21.44 -4.13 -16.43
C GLY A 176 20.00 -4.54 -16.15
N LEU A 177 19.04 -3.61 -16.31
CA LEU A 177 17.61 -3.81 -16.05
C LEU A 177 16.77 -4.02 -17.31
N SER A 178 17.39 -4.31 -18.46
CA SER A 178 16.66 -4.77 -19.64
C SER A 178 15.99 -6.12 -19.35
N LEU A 179 14.67 -6.17 -19.54
CA LEU A 179 13.86 -7.36 -19.29
C LEU A 179 13.71 -8.26 -20.53
N GLU A 180 14.38 -7.92 -21.63
CA GLU A 180 14.27 -8.64 -22.89
C GLU A 180 14.60 -10.13 -22.73
N GLY A 181 13.67 -10.99 -23.15
CA GLY A 181 13.83 -12.45 -23.10
C GLY A 181 13.70 -13.09 -21.71
N LEU A 182 13.44 -12.31 -20.65
CA LEU A 182 13.29 -12.85 -19.29
C LEU A 182 11.90 -13.42 -18.99
N CYS A 183 10.87 -13.03 -19.76
CA CYS A 183 9.47 -13.47 -19.56
C CYS A 183 8.93 -14.36 -20.69
N GLY A 184 9.82 -15.06 -21.40
CA GLY A 184 9.48 -15.96 -22.50
C GLY A 184 9.55 -15.29 -23.87
N GLU A 185 8.67 -15.69 -24.79
CA GLU A 185 8.68 -15.22 -26.19
C GLU A 185 8.06 -13.83 -26.37
N LEU A 186 7.25 -13.38 -25.41
CA LEU A 186 6.63 -12.06 -25.39
C LEU A 186 7.35 -11.12 -24.40
N PRO A 187 7.26 -9.79 -24.59
CA PRO A 187 7.76 -8.81 -23.63
C PRO A 187 7.23 -9.04 -22.21
N CYS A 188 8.02 -8.67 -21.21
CA CYS A 188 7.59 -8.69 -19.82
C CYS A 188 6.52 -7.62 -19.57
N MET A 189 5.31 -8.02 -19.21
CA MET A 189 4.29 -7.11 -18.68
C MET A 189 4.60 -6.80 -17.23
N ALA A 190 5.50 -5.84 -16.99
CA ALA A 190 5.85 -5.39 -15.66
C ALA A 190 4.70 -4.57 -15.08
N ALA A 191 4.09 -5.11 -14.02
CA ALA A 191 2.93 -4.52 -13.38
C ALA A 191 3.33 -3.60 -12.23
N ALA A 192 4.17 -4.09 -11.31
CA ALA A 192 4.52 -3.37 -10.10
C ALA A 192 6.01 -3.53 -9.74
N PRO A 193 6.71 -2.41 -9.50
CA PRO A 193 8.01 -2.42 -8.85
C PRO A 193 7.88 -2.32 -7.32
N SER A 194 8.83 -2.91 -6.60
CA SER A 194 9.03 -2.70 -5.15
C SER A 194 10.50 -2.90 -4.80
N ALA A 195 11.00 -2.26 -3.73
CA ALA A 195 12.40 -2.34 -3.36
C ALA A 195 12.63 -2.61 -1.87
N THR A 196 13.75 -3.26 -1.56
CA THR A 196 14.26 -3.44 -0.20
C THR A 196 15.73 -3.82 -0.24
N ASP A 197 16.44 -3.72 0.89
CA ASP A 197 17.78 -4.29 1.04
C ASP A 197 17.65 -5.71 1.65
N TYR A 198 17.40 -6.72 0.82
CA TYR A 198 17.03 -8.05 1.34
C TYR A 198 18.22 -8.83 1.89
N ASN A 199 19.43 -8.46 1.47
CA ASN A 199 20.68 -9.12 1.84
C ASN A 199 21.53 -8.30 2.83
N LYS A 200 21.05 -7.12 3.24
CA LYS A 200 21.69 -6.19 4.18
C LYS A 200 23.05 -5.67 3.71
N ASN A 201 23.20 -5.41 2.41
CA ASN A 201 24.42 -4.82 1.85
C ASN A 201 24.41 -3.28 1.83
N GLY A 202 23.33 -2.64 2.29
CA GLY A 202 23.16 -1.19 2.32
C GLY A 202 22.59 -0.60 1.03
N TYR A 203 22.28 -1.41 0.02
CA TYR A 203 21.72 -0.95 -1.26
C TYR A 203 20.35 -1.57 -1.49
N LEU A 204 19.45 -0.78 -2.08
CA LEU A 204 18.11 -1.26 -2.41
C LEU A 204 18.14 -2.17 -3.63
N ASP A 205 17.73 -3.43 -3.42
CA ASP A 205 17.43 -4.41 -4.44
C ASP A 205 16.02 -4.19 -5.00
N LEU A 206 15.81 -4.54 -6.28
CA LEU A 206 14.57 -4.27 -7.00
C LEU A 206 13.82 -5.57 -7.31
N LEU A 207 12.55 -5.63 -6.93
CA LEU A 207 11.62 -6.69 -7.34
C LEU A 207 10.66 -6.13 -8.38
N ILE A 208 10.55 -6.82 -9.51
CA ILE A 208 9.61 -6.51 -10.58
C ILE A 208 8.61 -7.66 -10.68
N VAL A 209 7.35 -7.34 -10.42
CA VAL A 209 6.24 -8.27 -10.54
C VAL A 209 5.68 -8.18 -11.96
N ASN A 210 5.70 -9.31 -12.68
CA ASN A 210 5.08 -9.42 -14.00
C ASN A 210 3.76 -10.19 -13.91
N ASN A 211 2.84 -9.86 -14.81
CA ASN A 211 1.48 -10.40 -14.78
C ASN A 211 1.27 -11.56 -15.76
N VAL A 212 0.92 -11.25 -17.01
CA VAL A 212 0.54 -12.24 -18.01
C VAL A 212 1.22 -12.02 -19.36
N SER A 213 1.44 -13.14 -20.05
CA SER A 213 1.89 -13.19 -21.43
C SER A 213 0.71 -12.87 -22.35
N TRP A 214 0.62 -11.60 -22.75
CA TRP A 214 -0.45 -11.04 -23.58
C TRP A 214 0.13 -10.36 -24.82
N ASP A 215 -0.48 -10.58 -25.98
CA ASP A 215 -0.17 -9.89 -27.23
C ASP A 215 -1.45 -9.30 -27.83
N ILE A 216 -1.38 -8.03 -28.24
CA ILE A 216 -2.45 -7.31 -28.92
C ILE A 216 -2.87 -7.95 -30.24
N ASN A 217 -1.95 -8.69 -30.89
CA ASN A 217 -2.18 -9.32 -32.18
C ASN A 217 -2.80 -10.72 -32.08
N ASP A 218 -2.94 -11.26 -30.86
CA ASP A 218 -3.55 -12.56 -30.64
C ASP A 218 -5.08 -12.52 -30.80
N GLU A 219 -5.72 -13.68 -30.97
CA GLU A 219 -7.19 -13.80 -31.02
C GLU A 219 -7.88 -13.26 -29.77
N LEU A 220 -7.15 -13.17 -28.66
CA LEU A 220 -7.59 -12.61 -27.38
C LEU A 220 -7.06 -11.19 -27.12
N GLY A 221 -6.49 -10.51 -28.12
CA GLY A 221 -6.04 -9.13 -27.98
C GLY A 221 -7.20 -8.17 -27.65
N TYR A 222 -8.42 -8.48 -28.11
CA TYR A 222 -9.60 -7.65 -27.87
C TYR A 222 -10.89 -8.46 -27.60
N GLY A 223 -11.86 -7.78 -26.98
CA GLY A 223 -13.20 -8.30 -26.70
C GLY A 223 -13.36 -8.73 -25.25
N LEU A 224 -14.57 -9.14 -24.86
CA LEU A 224 -14.85 -9.51 -23.46
C LEU A 224 -14.02 -10.70 -22.94
N ARG A 225 -13.49 -11.55 -23.82
CA ARG A 225 -12.57 -12.62 -23.42
C ARG A 225 -11.15 -12.12 -23.17
N ALA A 226 -10.78 -10.98 -23.74
CA ALA A 226 -9.45 -10.39 -23.60
C ALA A 226 -9.19 -9.92 -22.16
N ILE A 227 -10.22 -9.47 -21.46
CA ILE A 227 -10.10 -8.94 -20.10
C ILE A 227 -10.05 -10.02 -19.00
N LEU A 228 -10.02 -11.30 -19.39
CA LEU A 228 -10.10 -12.43 -18.47
C LEU A 228 -8.71 -13.04 -18.28
N PRO A 229 -8.04 -12.79 -17.14
CA PRO A 229 -6.63 -13.14 -16.91
C PRO A 229 -6.37 -14.65 -17.00
N PHE A 230 -7.36 -15.49 -16.67
CA PHE A 230 -7.25 -16.95 -16.75
C PHE A 230 -7.00 -17.48 -18.18
N ASN A 231 -7.21 -16.68 -19.22
CA ASN A 231 -6.92 -17.06 -20.60
C ASN A 231 -5.42 -16.99 -20.95
N TYR A 232 -4.61 -16.32 -20.13
CA TYR A 232 -3.19 -16.09 -20.41
C TYR A 232 -2.27 -16.93 -19.53
N LYS A 233 -1.03 -17.06 -20.00
CA LYS A 233 0.05 -17.65 -19.21
C LYS A 233 0.62 -16.60 -18.25
N ALA A 234 0.97 -17.00 -17.04
CA ALA A 234 1.70 -16.18 -16.09
C ALA A 234 3.11 -15.86 -16.61
N GLN A 235 3.63 -14.70 -16.20
CA GLN A 235 5.03 -14.32 -16.40
C GLN A 235 5.80 -14.37 -15.08
N SER A 236 7.12 -14.54 -15.18
CA SER A 236 7.97 -14.70 -14.01
C SER A 236 8.05 -13.42 -13.19
N VAL A 237 8.05 -13.53 -11.87
CA VAL A 237 8.54 -12.46 -10.98
C VAL A 237 10.06 -12.38 -11.11
N LEU A 238 10.62 -11.17 -11.12
CA LEU A 238 12.05 -10.95 -11.29
C LEU A 238 12.64 -10.19 -10.09
N LEU A 239 13.60 -10.80 -9.38
CA LEU A 239 14.38 -10.16 -8.33
C LEU A 239 15.77 -9.79 -8.85
N PHE A 240 16.10 -8.51 -8.73
CA PHE A 240 17.37 -7.92 -9.13
C PHE A 240 18.15 -7.44 -7.91
N ARG A 241 19.32 -8.03 -7.69
CA ARG A 241 20.24 -7.58 -6.65
C ARG A 241 21.01 -6.36 -7.11
N ASN A 242 21.04 -5.31 -6.30
CA ASN A 242 21.87 -4.13 -6.54
C ASN A 242 23.33 -4.44 -6.18
N ASN A 243 24.24 -4.21 -7.13
CA ASN A 243 25.66 -4.54 -6.99
C ASN A 243 26.46 -3.42 -6.26
N GLY A 244 25.84 -2.28 -5.96
CA GLY A 244 26.46 -1.13 -5.30
C GLY A 244 27.35 -0.27 -6.21
N ASP A 245 27.40 -0.58 -7.51
CA ASP A 245 28.17 0.14 -8.54
C ASP A 245 27.27 0.79 -9.60
N GLY A 246 25.97 0.88 -9.32
CA GLY A 246 24.95 1.39 -10.21
C GLY A 246 24.34 0.33 -11.15
N THR A 247 24.75 -0.93 -11.03
CA THR A 247 24.22 -2.04 -11.83
C THR A 247 23.45 -3.05 -10.98
N PHE A 248 22.61 -3.85 -11.65
CA PHE A 248 21.81 -4.90 -11.06
C PHE A 248 22.11 -6.27 -11.66
N SER A 249 21.97 -7.31 -10.85
CA SER A 249 22.08 -8.72 -11.25
C SER A 249 20.73 -9.42 -11.07
N ASN A 250 20.20 -10.07 -12.11
CA ASN A 250 19.03 -10.94 -11.95
C ASN A 250 19.40 -12.16 -11.09
N VAL A 251 18.79 -12.27 -9.91
CA VAL A 251 19.01 -13.33 -8.92
C VAL A 251 17.73 -14.14 -8.65
N SER A 252 16.72 -14.03 -9.51
CA SER A 252 15.39 -14.65 -9.29
C SER A 252 15.50 -16.16 -9.02
N GLU A 253 16.20 -16.88 -9.89
CA GLU A 253 16.42 -18.34 -9.74
C GLU A 253 17.32 -18.68 -8.55
N GLU A 254 18.38 -17.91 -8.31
CA GLU A 254 19.34 -18.14 -7.21
C GLU A 254 18.69 -17.91 -5.84
N SER A 255 17.91 -16.84 -5.72
CA SER A 255 17.21 -16.46 -4.50
C SER A 255 16.00 -17.35 -4.23
N GLY A 256 15.45 -18.02 -5.25
CA GLY A 256 14.22 -18.81 -5.13
C GLY A 256 12.92 -17.98 -5.15
N VAL A 257 13.01 -16.64 -5.29
CA VAL A 257 11.84 -15.78 -5.56
C VAL A 257 11.48 -15.91 -7.03
N THR A 258 10.70 -16.94 -7.32
CA THR A 258 10.25 -17.32 -8.67
C THR A 258 8.74 -17.54 -8.66
N ASN A 259 8.11 -17.78 -9.81
CA ASN A 259 6.72 -18.21 -9.88
C ASN A 259 6.59 -19.75 -9.83
N PHE A 260 7.23 -20.40 -8.84
CA PHE A 260 7.26 -21.86 -8.72
C PHE A 260 5.88 -22.49 -8.93
N ASP A 261 5.79 -23.45 -9.84
CA ASP A 261 4.54 -24.09 -10.23
C ASP A 261 4.00 -25.02 -9.13
N THR A 262 3.25 -24.43 -8.19
CA THR A 262 2.75 -25.10 -6.99
C THR A 262 1.86 -26.30 -7.29
N PHE A 263 1.16 -26.28 -8.44
CA PHE A 263 0.18 -27.31 -8.80
C PHE A 263 0.59 -28.17 -10.00
N GLY A 264 1.80 -27.97 -10.56
CA GLY A 264 2.25 -28.71 -11.73
C GLY A 264 1.48 -28.38 -13.02
N GLN A 265 0.85 -27.20 -13.08
CA GLN A 265 0.01 -26.74 -14.20
C GLN A 265 0.75 -25.82 -15.17
N GLY A 266 1.94 -25.36 -14.82
CA GLY A 266 2.80 -24.49 -15.62
C GLY A 266 2.24 -23.08 -15.86
N ASN A 267 1.32 -22.63 -15.01
CA ASN A 267 0.61 -21.35 -15.18
C ASN A 267 0.22 -20.72 -13.83
N ASP A 268 1.24 -20.39 -13.02
CA ASP A 268 1.09 -19.82 -11.68
C ASP A 268 1.93 -18.53 -11.57
N GLY A 269 1.58 -17.63 -10.65
CA GLY A 269 2.29 -16.37 -10.43
C GLY A 269 1.92 -15.23 -11.39
N LYS A 270 0.63 -14.97 -11.58
CA LYS A 270 0.15 -13.79 -12.34
C LYS A 270 0.16 -12.54 -11.47
N GLY A 271 1.35 -12.01 -11.21
CA GLY A 271 1.52 -10.99 -10.18
C GLY A 271 0.99 -9.61 -10.57
N LEU A 272 0.45 -8.90 -9.59
CA LEU A 272 -0.04 -7.52 -9.77
C LEU A 272 0.55 -6.50 -8.82
N SER A 273 0.95 -6.92 -7.62
CA SER A 273 1.60 -6.08 -6.63
C SER A 273 2.44 -6.93 -5.69
N ALA A 274 3.38 -6.29 -5.00
CA ALA A 274 4.19 -6.90 -3.96
C ALA A 274 4.43 -5.91 -2.83
N VAL A 275 4.64 -6.44 -1.63
CA VAL A 275 5.04 -5.65 -0.46
C VAL A 275 6.16 -6.37 0.28
N TRP A 276 7.22 -5.64 0.57
CA TRP A 276 8.27 -6.07 1.48
C TRP A 276 7.85 -5.79 2.92
N THR A 277 8.03 -6.78 3.79
CA THR A 277 7.62 -6.71 5.21
C THR A 277 8.54 -7.61 6.03
N ASP A 278 8.31 -7.73 7.34
CA ASP A 278 9.01 -8.70 8.19
C ASP A 278 7.96 -9.42 9.02
N VAL A 279 7.43 -10.52 8.47
CA VAL A 279 6.26 -11.21 9.04
C VAL A 279 6.56 -11.95 10.34
N ASN A 280 7.84 -12.09 10.67
CA ASN A 280 8.30 -12.92 11.78
C ASN A 280 9.16 -12.15 12.80
N ASN A 281 9.29 -10.84 12.62
CA ASN A 281 10.01 -9.89 13.47
C ASN A 281 11.49 -10.25 13.68
N ASN A 282 12.17 -10.81 12.66
CA ASN A 282 13.59 -11.15 12.74
C ASN A 282 14.51 -10.05 12.18
N GLY A 283 13.95 -8.96 11.66
CA GLY A 283 14.68 -7.84 11.07
C GLY A 283 15.19 -8.09 9.65
N TRP A 284 14.72 -9.13 8.96
CA TRP A 284 14.99 -9.41 7.55
C TRP A 284 13.72 -9.27 6.73
N ALA A 285 13.84 -8.68 5.54
CA ALA A 285 12.72 -8.46 4.65
C ALA A 285 12.25 -9.79 4.03
N ASP A 286 10.98 -10.13 4.28
CA ASP A 286 10.16 -11.12 3.61
C ASP A 286 9.30 -10.41 2.53
N VAL A 287 8.82 -11.14 1.52
CA VAL A 287 7.95 -10.54 0.48
C VAL A 287 6.64 -11.31 0.30
N TYR A 288 5.55 -10.56 0.27
CA TYR A 288 4.23 -11.04 -0.12
C TYR A 288 3.84 -10.48 -1.50
N ILE A 289 3.38 -11.35 -2.40
CA ILE A 289 3.01 -11.03 -3.78
C ILE A 289 1.53 -11.39 -4.00
N ALA A 290 0.73 -10.43 -4.44
CA ALA A 290 -0.65 -10.64 -4.83
C ALA A 290 -0.69 -11.10 -6.28
N ASN A 291 -1.38 -12.22 -6.49
CA ASN A 291 -1.52 -12.83 -7.79
C ASN A 291 -2.98 -12.81 -8.24
N ASP A 292 -3.20 -12.53 -9.52
CA ASP A 292 -4.49 -12.51 -10.18
C ASP A 292 -4.88 -13.93 -10.63
N THR A 293 -6.00 -14.46 -10.13
CA THR A 293 -6.55 -15.80 -10.43
C THR A 293 -5.64 -17.00 -10.11
N THR A 294 -4.47 -16.75 -9.54
CA THR A 294 -3.48 -17.75 -9.14
C THR A 294 -3.04 -17.47 -7.70
N PRO A 295 -2.49 -18.44 -6.95
CA PRO A 295 -2.27 -18.23 -5.53
C PRO A 295 -1.23 -17.17 -5.22
N SER A 296 -1.62 -16.21 -4.39
CA SER A 296 -0.71 -15.23 -3.79
C SER A 296 0.41 -15.91 -3.00
N ARG A 297 1.59 -15.28 -2.96
CA ARG A 297 2.82 -15.91 -2.47
C ARG A 297 3.46 -15.17 -1.33
N LEU A 298 3.87 -15.89 -0.28
CA LEU A 298 4.76 -15.40 0.77
C LEU A 298 6.11 -16.11 0.67
N TYR A 299 7.15 -15.34 0.37
CA TYR A 299 8.54 -15.75 0.40
C TYR A 299 9.20 -15.23 1.68
N VAL A 300 9.67 -16.15 2.53
CA VAL A 300 10.39 -15.79 3.76
C VAL A 300 11.89 -15.90 3.53
N ASN A 301 12.62 -14.88 3.96
CA ASN A 301 14.06 -14.77 3.81
C ASN A 301 14.79 -15.76 4.74
N ASN A 302 15.68 -16.56 4.16
CA ASN A 302 16.49 -17.54 4.89
C ASN A 302 17.75 -16.92 5.55
N GLN A 303 17.98 -15.62 5.35
CA GLN A 303 19.12 -14.84 5.85
C GLN A 303 20.47 -15.22 5.22
N ASP A 304 20.43 -15.87 4.05
CA ASP A 304 21.60 -16.30 3.28
C ASP A 304 21.54 -15.86 1.81
N GLY A 305 20.64 -14.91 1.50
CA GLY A 305 20.36 -14.44 0.15
C GLY A 305 19.29 -15.26 -0.59
N THR A 306 18.76 -16.33 0.02
CA THR A 306 17.68 -17.13 -0.53
C THR A 306 16.38 -16.98 0.24
N PHE A 307 15.29 -17.43 -0.38
CA PHE A 307 13.94 -17.39 0.15
C PHE A 307 13.29 -18.76 0.07
N ARG A 308 12.30 -18.97 0.94
CA ARG A 308 11.42 -20.13 0.90
C ARG A 308 9.98 -19.69 0.74
N ASP A 309 9.27 -20.30 -0.20
CA ASP A 309 7.82 -20.17 -0.29
C ASP A 309 7.16 -20.94 0.86
N ILE A 310 6.38 -20.23 1.69
CA ILE A 310 5.60 -20.83 2.76
C ILE A 310 4.10 -20.54 2.64
N SER A 311 3.63 -20.08 1.49
CA SER A 311 2.28 -19.55 1.26
C SER A 311 1.18 -20.51 1.71
N ILE A 312 1.30 -21.80 1.37
CA ILE A 312 0.35 -22.84 1.78
C ILE A 312 0.44 -23.08 3.29
N ALA A 313 1.66 -23.22 3.82
CA ALA A 313 1.88 -23.51 5.23
C ALA A 313 1.42 -22.36 6.15
N ALA A 314 1.50 -21.13 5.63
CA ALA A 314 1.08 -19.90 6.29
C ALA A 314 -0.40 -19.58 6.12
N ASN A 315 -1.15 -20.36 5.31
CA ASN A 315 -2.55 -20.13 4.98
C ASN A 315 -2.80 -18.79 4.23
N LEU A 316 -1.90 -18.46 3.30
CA LEU A 316 -1.91 -17.26 2.46
C LEU A 316 -2.04 -17.54 0.95
N ALA A 317 -1.98 -18.81 0.54
CA ALA A 317 -2.11 -19.24 -0.86
C ALA A 317 -3.57 -19.18 -1.36
N GLU A 318 -4.19 -18.01 -1.31
CA GLU A 318 -5.57 -17.83 -1.72
C GLU A 318 -5.74 -17.69 -3.24
N PHE A 319 -6.73 -18.39 -3.80
CA PHE A 319 -7.09 -18.34 -5.22
C PHE A 319 -8.17 -17.30 -5.47
N LYS A 320 -7.79 -16.03 -5.48
CA LYS A 320 -8.66 -14.90 -5.87
C LYS A 320 -7.98 -14.08 -6.96
N SER A 321 -8.66 -13.04 -7.44
CA SER A 321 -8.05 -12.00 -8.28
C SER A 321 -7.43 -10.93 -7.39
N SER A 322 -6.35 -11.27 -6.71
CA SER A 322 -5.70 -10.36 -5.76
C SER A 322 -4.92 -9.26 -6.49
N MET A 323 -5.20 -8.00 -6.14
CA MET A 323 -4.69 -6.82 -6.86
C MET A 323 -3.75 -5.99 -5.99
N GLY A 324 -4.26 -5.04 -5.20
CA GLY A 324 -3.46 -4.21 -4.31
C GLY A 324 -3.14 -4.90 -2.98
N ILE A 325 -2.09 -4.44 -2.32
CA ILE A 325 -1.59 -5.03 -1.06
C ILE A 325 -1.13 -3.95 -0.09
N ASP A 326 -1.39 -4.15 1.20
CA ASP A 326 -0.65 -3.43 2.24
C ASP A 326 -0.44 -4.30 3.50
N THR A 327 0.43 -3.83 4.40
CA THR A 327 0.71 -4.49 5.69
C THR A 327 0.68 -3.50 6.85
N ALA A 328 0.01 -3.84 7.95
CA ALA A 328 0.03 -3.03 9.17
C ALA A 328 -0.30 -3.91 10.39
N ASP A 329 0.09 -3.47 11.58
CA ASP A 329 -0.37 -4.06 12.84
C ASP A 329 -1.73 -3.44 13.22
N PHE A 330 -2.82 -3.94 12.63
CA PHE A 330 -4.12 -3.26 12.77
C PHE A 330 -4.75 -3.45 14.16
N ASN A 331 -4.26 -4.41 14.94
CA ASN A 331 -4.76 -4.72 16.27
C ASN A 331 -3.74 -4.41 17.38
N ASN A 332 -2.64 -3.72 17.05
CA ASN A 332 -1.57 -3.31 17.96
C ASN A 332 -1.01 -4.47 18.81
N ASN A 333 -0.82 -5.66 18.19
CA ASN A 333 -0.28 -6.85 18.85
C ASN A 333 1.24 -7.05 18.65
N GLY A 334 1.90 -6.14 17.93
CA GLY A 334 3.32 -6.16 17.61
C GLY A 334 3.68 -6.95 16.36
N LEU A 335 2.71 -7.50 15.62
CA LEU A 335 2.91 -8.31 14.41
C LEU A 335 2.21 -7.63 13.23
N LEU A 336 2.89 -7.54 12.10
CA LEU A 336 2.27 -7.00 10.89
C LEU A 336 1.31 -8.03 10.28
N ASP A 337 0.09 -7.58 10.03
CA ASP A 337 -0.97 -8.27 9.31
C ASP A 337 -0.90 -7.92 7.81
N LEU A 338 -1.61 -8.67 6.98
CA LEU A 338 -1.62 -8.50 5.52
C LEU A 338 -3.04 -8.23 5.02
N VAL A 339 -3.20 -7.27 4.11
CA VAL A 339 -4.46 -7.06 3.37
C VAL A 339 -4.21 -7.14 1.87
N THR A 340 -5.15 -7.73 1.14
CA THR A 340 -5.19 -7.62 -0.32
C THR A 340 -6.61 -7.39 -0.82
N THR A 341 -6.75 -6.56 -1.84
CA THR A 341 -8.01 -6.32 -2.54
C THR A 341 -8.24 -7.37 -3.62
N ASN A 342 -9.51 -7.58 -3.97
CA ASN A 342 -9.90 -8.60 -4.94
C ASN A 342 -10.96 -8.06 -5.92
N LEU A 343 -11.20 -8.83 -6.99
CA LEU A 343 -12.22 -8.54 -7.98
C LEU A 343 -13.63 -8.51 -7.35
N GLU A 344 -14.55 -7.76 -7.97
CA GLU A 344 -15.94 -7.67 -7.53
C GLU A 344 -16.56 -9.04 -7.21
N GLY A 345 -17.27 -9.09 -6.09
CA GLY A 345 -17.88 -10.30 -5.55
C GLY A 345 -17.00 -11.04 -4.56
N ASP A 346 -15.68 -10.82 -4.61
CA ASP A 346 -14.74 -11.24 -3.59
C ASP A 346 -14.43 -10.08 -2.63
N MET A 347 -14.66 -10.30 -1.34
CA MET A 347 -14.25 -9.33 -0.31
C MET A 347 -12.73 -9.20 -0.27
N VAL A 348 -12.21 -8.10 0.27
CA VAL A 348 -10.78 -8.04 0.61
C VAL A 348 -10.38 -9.21 1.49
N SER A 349 -9.13 -9.64 1.37
CA SER A 349 -8.56 -10.68 2.19
C SER A 349 -7.68 -10.05 3.26
N LEU A 350 -8.21 -9.92 4.47
CA LEU A 350 -7.46 -9.50 5.65
C LEU A 350 -6.97 -10.72 6.40
N PHE A 351 -5.66 -10.89 6.47
CA PHE A 351 -4.98 -11.99 7.15
C PHE A 351 -4.33 -11.50 8.43
N ARG A 352 -4.82 -11.98 9.57
CA ARG A 352 -4.22 -11.67 10.87
C ARG A 352 -3.04 -12.58 11.15
N ASN A 353 -1.91 -12.00 11.50
CA ASN A 353 -0.69 -12.67 11.91
C ASN A 353 -0.76 -13.06 13.39
N TYR A 354 -0.51 -14.34 13.69
CA TYR A 354 -0.43 -14.88 15.05
C TYR A 354 1.00 -15.26 15.45
N GLY A 355 1.98 -14.89 14.63
CA GLY A 355 3.37 -15.29 14.77
C GLY A 355 3.59 -16.72 14.27
N TYR A 356 4.85 -17.16 14.31
CA TYR A 356 5.26 -18.51 13.88
C TYR A 356 4.76 -18.87 12.47
N TYR A 357 4.72 -17.88 11.57
CA TYR A 357 4.24 -18.02 10.19
C TYR A 357 2.78 -18.45 10.06
N ARG A 358 1.93 -18.21 11.07
CA ARG A 358 0.52 -18.54 11.01
C ARG A 358 -0.34 -17.30 10.76
N PHE A 359 -1.14 -17.37 9.69
CA PHE A 359 -2.15 -16.37 9.39
C PHE A 359 -3.56 -16.97 9.34
N ASP A 360 -4.53 -16.27 9.91
CA ASP A 360 -5.95 -16.61 9.71
C ASP A 360 -6.64 -15.50 8.91
N HIS A 361 -7.49 -15.88 7.97
CA HIS A 361 -8.32 -14.94 7.21
C HIS A 361 -9.48 -14.43 8.09
N VAL A 362 -9.54 -13.13 8.37
CA VAL A 362 -10.42 -12.52 9.37
C VAL A 362 -11.42 -11.50 8.83
N THR A 363 -11.44 -11.21 7.52
CA THR A 363 -12.28 -10.17 6.86
C THR A 363 -13.70 -10.04 7.40
N THR A 364 -14.46 -11.15 7.44
CA THR A 364 -15.87 -11.11 7.86
C THR A 364 -16.01 -10.88 9.36
N SER A 365 -15.12 -11.47 10.17
CA SER A 365 -15.12 -11.35 11.62
C SER A 365 -14.73 -9.95 12.09
N THR A 366 -13.95 -9.22 11.29
CA THR A 366 -13.55 -7.83 11.57
C THR A 366 -14.55 -6.82 11.01
N GLY A 367 -15.51 -7.20 10.16
CA GLY A 367 -16.58 -6.29 9.69
C GLY A 367 -16.39 -5.72 8.28
N LEU A 368 -15.39 -6.20 7.53
CA LEU A 368 -15.06 -5.72 6.19
C LEU A 368 -15.99 -6.26 5.07
N ILE A 369 -17.19 -6.74 5.40
CA ILE A 369 -18.14 -7.31 4.42
C ILE A 369 -18.45 -6.37 3.24
N PRO A 370 -18.64 -5.04 3.44
CA PRO A 370 -18.89 -4.11 2.34
C PRO A 370 -17.80 -4.05 1.27
N SER A 371 -16.59 -4.56 1.55
CA SER A 371 -15.49 -4.56 0.59
C SER A 371 -15.71 -5.43 -0.65
N GLY A 372 -16.71 -6.32 -0.64
CA GLY A 372 -17.11 -7.06 -1.83
C GLY A 372 -18.02 -6.27 -2.77
N TRP A 373 -18.35 -5.02 -2.44
CA TRP A 373 -19.06 -4.10 -3.33
C TRP A 373 -18.03 -3.38 -4.20
N GLY A 374 -17.94 -3.77 -5.47
CA GLY A 374 -16.94 -3.23 -6.38
C GLY A 374 -15.68 -4.07 -6.50
N SER A 375 -14.88 -3.75 -7.52
CA SER A 375 -13.55 -4.33 -7.73
C SER A 375 -12.51 -3.47 -7.02
N GLY A 376 -11.86 -4.03 -6.01
CA GLY A 376 -10.84 -3.32 -5.25
C GLY A 376 -9.49 -3.35 -5.93
N TRP A 377 -8.85 -2.20 -6.08
CA TRP A 377 -7.50 -2.04 -6.64
C TRP A 377 -6.56 -1.57 -5.54
N GLY A 378 -6.29 -0.28 -5.42
CA GLY A 378 -5.45 0.27 -4.36
C GLY A 378 -6.01 0.01 -2.96
N VAL A 379 -5.12 -0.19 -2.00
CA VAL A 379 -5.48 -0.37 -0.58
C VAL A 379 -4.37 0.15 0.31
N LEU A 380 -4.75 0.84 1.38
CA LEU A 380 -3.81 1.39 2.34
C LEU A 380 -4.33 1.27 3.76
N PHE A 381 -3.44 0.91 4.67
CA PHE A 381 -3.62 1.18 6.09
C PHE A 381 -3.09 2.58 6.43
N ALA A 382 -3.88 3.35 7.17
CA ALA A 382 -3.47 4.66 7.68
C ALA A 382 -4.30 5.02 8.90
N ASP A 383 -3.69 5.60 9.93
CA ASP A 383 -4.40 6.20 11.06
C ASP A 383 -4.84 7.62 10.67
N LEU A 384 -6.10 7.79 10.25
CA LEU A 384 -6.59 9.03 9.63
C LEU A 384 -7.25 9.99 10.63
N ASP A 385 -7.62 9.51 11.81
CA ASP A 385 -8.08 10.32 12.95
C ASP A 385 -7.06 10.40 14.10
N PHE A 386 -5.90 9.76 13.98
CA PHE A 386 -4.81 9.78 14.95
C PHE A 386 -5.17 9.19 16.32
N ASP A 387 -6.13 8.25 16.38
CA ASP A 387 -6.52 7.59 17.62
C ASP A 387 -5.55 6.48 18.06
N GLY A 388 -4.58 6.11 17.21
CA GLY A 388 -3.59 5.07 17.44
C GLY A 388 -3.95 3.73 16.77
N HIS A 389 -5.01 3.68 15.97
CA HIS A 389 -5.44 2.50 15.24
C HIS A 389 -5.45 2.74 13.73
N GLN A 390 -4.91 1.79 12.98
CA GLN A 390 -4.84 1.89 11.52
C GLN A 390 -6.23 1.65 10.92
N ASP A 391 -6.77 2.67 10.24
CA ASP A 391 -7.94 2.58 9.38
C ASP A 391 -7.58 1.93 8.03
N LEU A 392 -8.59 1.61 7.22
CA LEU A 392 -8.39 0.97 5.92
C LEU A 392 -9.17 1.72 4.83
N VAL A 393 -8.47 2.16 3.79
CA VAL A 393 -9.05 2.78 2.59
C VAL A 393 -8.82 1.90 1.37
N ILE A 394 -9.80 1.83 0.48
CA ILE A 394 -9.80 1.01 -0.73
C ILE A 394 -10.22 1.87 -1.92
N ALA A 395 -9.40 1.86 -2.96
CA ALA A 395 -9.73 2.40 -4.27
C ALA A 395 -10.49 1.36 -5.08
N ASN A 396 -11.72 1.67 -5.49
CA ASN A 396 -12.59 0.80 -6.26
C ASN A 396 -12.75 1.32 -7.69
N GLY A 397 -12.84 0.41 -8.64
CA GLY A 397 -13.14 0.78 -10.01
C GLY A 397 -13.47 -0.43 -10.85
N ALA A 398 -14.59 -0.39 -11.56
CA ALA A 398 -15.04 -1.47 -12.42
C ALA A 398 -14.00 -1.83 -13.51
N LEU A 399 -14.10 -3.05 -14.02
CA LEU A 399 -13.34 -3.46 -15.21
C LEU A 399 -13.92 -2.82 -16.49
N LEU A 400 -15.25 -2.70 -16.57
CA LEU A 400 -15.98 -2.22 -17.74
C LEU A 400 -17.29 -1.56 -17.34
N GLU A 401 -17.65 -0.45 -17.98
CA GLU A 401 -18.91 0.27 -17.69
C GLU A 401 -20.15 -0.57 -17.99
N ALA A 402 -20.13 -1.31 -19.10
CA ALA A 402 -21.30 -1.99 -19.64
C ALA A 402 -21.84 -3.14 -18.77
N ILE A 403 -21.11 -3.55 -17.73
CA ILE A 403 -21.43 -4.70 -16.89
C ILE A 403 -21.59 -4.38 -15.40
N HIS A 404 -21.42 -3.12 -14.96
CA HIS A 404 -21.44 -2.72 -13.53
C HIS A 404 -22.47 -1.63 -13.20
N LYS A 405 -22.68 -1.39 -11.91
CA LYS A 405 -23.50 -0.29 -11.36
C LYS A 405 -22.61 0.79 -10.76
N GLU A 406 -23.07 2.04 -10.81
CA GLU A 406 -22.33 3.21 -10.27
C GLU A 406 -21.81 3.02 -8.83
N LYS A 407 -22.58 2.31 -7.98
CA LYS A 407 -22.20 2.06 -6.58
C LYS A 407 -20.99 1.12 -6.42
N GLU A 408 -20.67 0.31 -7.42
CA GLU A 408 -19.52 -0.60 -7.41
C GLU A 408 -18.19 0.11 -7.72
N ASN A 409 -18.22 1.40 -8.06
CA ASN A 409 -17.05 2.25 -8.25
C ASN A 409 -16.74 3.13 -7.02
N GLU A 410 -17.61 3.16 -6.01
CA GLU A 410 -17.39 3.96 -4.81
C GLU A 410 -16.19 3.42 -4.02
N ASN A 411 -15.23 4.30 -3.73
CA ASN A 411 -14.12 4.00 -2.84
C ASN A 411 -14.64 3.67 -1.44
N ILE A 412 -13.95 2.78 -0.72
CA ILE A 412 -14.41 2.31 0.58
C ILE A 412 -13.47 2.79 1.67
N PHE A 413 -14.04 3.38 2.73
CA PHE A 413 -13.33 3.80 3.92
C PHE A 413 -13.88 3.06 5.14
N PHE A 414 -13.00 2.35 5.83
CA PHE A 414 -13.28 1.66 7.06
C PHE A 414 -12.50 2.27 8.23
N ARG A 415 -13.22 2.77 9.24
CA ARG A 415 -12.63 3.16 10.52
C ARG A 415 -12.35 1.93 11.37
N ASN A 416 -11.18 1.84 11.97
CA ASN A 416 -10.88 0.85 13.00
C ASN A 416 -11.39 1.32 14.36
N ASP A 417 -12.18 0.51 15.06
CA ASP A 417 -12.80 0.90 16.34
C ASP A 417 -11.90 0.70 17.57
N GLY A 418 -10.62 0.43 17.34
CA GLY A 418 -9.61 0.11 18.35
C GLY A 418 -9.78 -1.25 19.04
N ASN A 419 -10.83 -1.99 18.72
CA ASN A 419 -11.11 -3.33 19.25
C ASN A 419 -10.86 -4.42 18.19
N GLY A 420 -10.11 -4.07 17.13
CA GLY A 420 -9.79 -4.96 16.02
C GLY A 420 -11.00 -5.23 15.11
N ARG A 421 -11.98 -4.32 15.08
CA ARG A 421 -13.08 -4.33 14.11
C ARG A 421 -13.09 -3.04 13.31
N PHE A 422 -13.63 -3.17 12.10
CA PHE A 422 -13.77 -2.11 11.14
C PHE A 422 -15.25 -1.76 10.94
N ARG A 423 -15.51 -0.45 10.83
CA ARG A 423 -16.82 0.11 10.52
C ARG A 423 -16.73 0.88 9.21
N ASN A 424 -17.58 0.55 8.24
CA ASN A 424 -17.66 1.33 7.00
C ASN A 424 -18.19 2.73 7.32
N VAL A 425 -17.41 3.75 6.93
CA VAL A 425 -17.68 5.19 7.07
C VAL A 425 -17.72 5.92 5.73
N SER A 426 -17.74 5.20 4.60
CA SER A 426 -17.79 5.81 3.26
C SER A 426 -18.93 6.82 3.11
N ASP A 427 -20.13 6.49 3.58
CA ASP A 427 -21.30 7.39 3.50
C ASP A 427 -21.15 8.64 4.41
N GLU A 428 -20.22 8.63 5.36
CA GLU A 428 -19.91 9.76 6.25
C GLU A 428 -18.89 10.72 5.61
N VAL A 429 -18.12 10.25 4.61
CA VAL A 429 -17.07 11.00 3.91
C VAL A 429 -17.37 11.04 2.42
N VAL A 430 -18.18 12.04 2.00
CA VAL A 430 -18.75 12.14 0.64
C VAL A 430 -17.73 12.01 -0.50
N GLN A 431 -16.46 12.36 -0.29
CA GLN A 431 -15.38 12.22 -1.27
C GLN A 431 -15.11 10.76 -1.68
N PHE A 432 -15.47 9.79 -0.85
CA PHE A 432 -15.35 8.37 -1.15
C PHE A 432 -16.51 7.83 -2.00
N SER A 433 -17.65 8.53 -2.05
CA SER A 433 -18.78 8.19 -2.93
C SER A 433 -18.59 8.66 -4.38
N ASN A 434 -17.34 8.70 -4.87
CA ASN A 434 -17.07 8.99 -6.28
C ASN A 434 -17.46 7.79 -7.15
N ASN A 435 -17.65 8.02 -8.45
CA ASN A 435 -18.01 6.98 -9.42
C ASN A 435 -16.92 6.87 -10.49
N GLU A 436 -15.67 6.99 -10.07
CA GLU A 436 -14.51 6.93 -10.96
C GLU A 436 -14.00 5.50 -11.11
N TYR A 437 -13.14 5.28 -12.10
CA TYR A 437 -12.45 4.00 -12.28
C TYR A 437 -11.13 4.05 -11.51
N SER A 438 -11.19 4.07 -10.18
CA SER A 438 -9.98 4.16 -9.36
C SER A 438 -9.12 2.90 -9.50
N ARG A 439 -7.80 3.11 -9.44
CA ARG A 439 -6.77 2.09 -9.58
C ARG A 439 -5.77 2.24 -8.44
N GLY A 440 -4.60 2.81 -8.69
CA GLY A 440 -3.56 3.06 -7.69
C GLY A 440 -3.98 4.11 -6.66
N MET A 441 -3.33 4.04 -5.50
CA MET A 441 -3.56 4.96 -4.39
C MET A 441 -2.30 5.04 -3.52
N ALA A 442 -1.95 6.25 -3.08
CA ALA A 442 -0.78 6.52 -2.25
C ALA A 442 -1.09 7.55 -1.15
N LEU A 443 -0.38 7.44 -0.01
CA LEU A 443 -0.35 8.46 1.04
C LEU A 443 0.68 9.54 0.71
N ILE A 444 0.35 10.79 1.05
CA ILE A 444 1.24 11.95 0.95
C ILE A 444 0.82 12.97 2.01
N ASP A 445 1.74 13.78 2.55
CA ASP A 445 1.39 14.96 3.35
C ASP A 445 1.71 16.20 2.51
N VAL A 446 0.72 16.66 1.73
CA VAL A 446 0.93 17.65 0.66
C VAL A 446 1.48 18.97 1.19
N LYS A 447 1.07 19.34 2.41
CA LYS A 447 1.37 20.65 3.01
C LYS A 447 2.43 20.60 4.09
N ASN A 448 2.96 19.42 4.42
CA ASN A 448 3.80 19.21 5.60
C ASN A 448 3.09 19.64 6.91
N ASN A 449 1.78 19.37 7.00
CA ASN A 449 0.97 19.70 8.18
C ASN A 449 0.80 18.50 9.13
N GLY A 450 1.42 17.37 8.81
CA GLY A 450 1.36 16.13 9.58
C GLY A 450 0.06 15.35 9.39
N LEU A 451 -0.78 15.69 8.41
CA LEU A 451 -1.99 14.97 8.08
C LEU A 451 -1.74 14.16 6.79
N PRO A 452 -1.90 12.83 6.80
CA PRO A 452 -1.82 12.05 5.58
C PRO A 452 -3.04 12.34 4.70
N ASP A 453 -2.78 12.84 3.51
CA ASP A 453 -3.69 13.02 2.39
C ASP A 453 -3.66 11.78 1.48
N LEU A 454 -4.65 11.67 0.60
CA LEU A 454 -4.74 10.57 -0.36
C LEU A 454 -4.64 11.10 -1.79
N VAL A 455 -3.74 10.51 -2.57
CA VAL A 455 -3.75 10.64 -4.02
C VAL A 455 -4.20 9.32 -4.65
N ILE A 456 -5.16 9.40 -5.55
CA ILE A 456 -5.77 8.25 -6.22
C ILE A 456 -5.65 8.46 -7.73
N SER A 457 -5.10 7.48 -8.42
CA SER A 457 -5.14 7.44 -9.87
C SER A 457 -6.45 6.82 -10.33
N ASN A 458 -7.12 7.51 -11.25
CA ASN A 458 -8.28 7.01 -11.97
C ASN A 458 -7.87 6.68 -13.40
N ILE A 459 -8.60 5.79 -14.07
CA ILE A 459 -8.40 5.54 -15.50
C ILE A 459 -9.62 6.03 -16.31
N ASN A 460 -9.77 5.54 -17.55
CA ASN A 460 -10.92 5.83 -18.41
C ASN A 460 -11.02 7.31 -18.85
N GLY A 461 -9.88 7.99 -18.93
CA GLY A 461 -9.74 9.39 -19.32
C GLY A 461 -10.10 10.40 -18.23
N SER A 462 -10.36 9.90 -17.01
CA SER A 462 -10.61 10.71 -15.84
C SER A 462 -9.33 11.36 -15.30
N LYS A 463 -9.52 12.39 -14.49
CA LYS A 463 -8.45 13.01 -13.72
C LYS A 463 -8.12 12.17 -12.49
N PRO A 464 -6.87 12.23 -11.97
CA PRO A 464 -6.61 11.70 -10.63
C PRO A 464 -7.47 12.42 -9.59
N GLN A 465 -7.55 11.87 -8.39
CA GLN A 465 -8.14 12.54 -7.23
C GLN A 465 -7.07 12.88 -6.20
N LEU A 466 -7.17 14.09 -5.64
CA LEU A 466 -6.41 14.51 -4.46
C LEU A 466 -7.38 14.83 -3.33
N LEU A 467 -7.38 14.00 -2.30
CA LEU A 467 -8.22 14.15 -1.12
C LEU A 467 -7.35 14.64 0.04
N ILE A 468 -7.48 15.92 0.37
CA ILE A 468 -6.76 16.55 1.47
C ILE A 468 -7.48 16.22 2.78
N ASN A 469 -6.78 15.62 3.73
CA ASN A 469 -7.31 15.31 5.04
C ASN A 469 -7.48 16.62 5.84
N ARG A 470 -8.71 16.87 6.28
CA ARG A 470 -9.15 18.01 7.09
C ARG A 470 -9.77 17.56 8.41
N THR A 471 -9.51 16.32 8.81
CA THR A 471 -10.03 15.76 10.05
C THR A 471 -9.47 16.56 11.23
N GLU A 472 -10.36 17.24 11.94
CA GLU A 472 -10.02 18.04 13.12
C GLU A 472 -10.46 17.30 14.38
N ASN A 473 -9.52 17.02 15.28
CA ASN A 473 -9.76 16.41 16.58
C ASN A 473 -8.69 16.86 17.60
N SER A 474 -8.82 16.40 18.84
CA SER A 474 -7.85 16.67 19.92
C SER A 474 -6.65 15.71 19.94
N ASN A 475 -6.58 14.77 18.99
CA ASN A 475 -5.54 13.76 18.99
C ASN A 475 -4.20 14.36 18.59
N ASN A 476 -3.20 14.07 19.40
CA ASN A 476 -1.80 14.30 19.15
C ASN A 476 -1.30 13.35 18.08
N ARG A 477 -0.28 13.78 17.33
CA ARG A 477 0.33 12.98 16.27
C ARG A 477 1.79 13.30 16.07
N ILE A 478 2.52 12.40 15.43
CA ILE A 478 3.85 12.69 14.89
C ILE A 478 3.95 12.15 13.46
N ARG A 479 4.73 12.86 12.64
CA ARG A 479 5.24 12.36 11.36
C ARG A 479 6.73 12.09 11.51
N LEU A 480 7.17 10.90 11.16
CA LEU A 480 8.58 10.52 11.20
C LEU A 480 9.13 10.40 9.78
N ASN A 481 10.27 11.06 9.54
CA ASN A 481 11.05 10.94 8.32
C ASN A 481 12.40 10.34 8.70
N LEU A 482 12.78 9.22 8.09
CA LEU A 482 14.00 8.49 8.43
C LEU A 482 15.00 8.55 7.29
N GLU A 483 16.27 8.69 7.62
CA GLU A 483 17.38 8.63 6.67
C GLU A 483 18.41 7.63 7.18
N GLY A 484 18.77 6.65 6.35
CA GLY A 484 19.82 5.68 6.65
C GLY A 484 21.21 6.31 6.51
N GLY A 485 22.07 6.06 7.48
CA GLY A 485 23.47 6.48 7.47
C GLY A 485 24.41 5.30 7.22
N LYS A 486 24.10 4.15 7.81
CA LYS A 486 24.77 2.86 7.55
C LYS A 486 23.89 1.92 6.72
N SER A 487 22.58 1.99 6.96
CA SER A 487 21.55 1.33 6.15
C SER A 487 21.38 2.03 4.81
N ASN A 488 20.58 1.46 3.91
CA ASN A 488 20.15 2.16 2.70
C ASN A 488 19.55 3.53 3.04
N ARG A 489 19.85 4.55 2.22
CA ARG A 489 19.60 5.95 2.58
C ARG A 489 18.13 6.29 2.74
N ASP A 490 17.26 5.64 1.97
CA ASP A 490 15.80 5.74 2.10
C ASP A 490 15.22 5.08 3.38
N ALA A 491 16.07 4.45 4.21
CA ALA A 491 15.70 3.75 5.43
C ALA A 491 14.65 2.63 5.24
N ILE A 492 14.50 2.09 4.02
CA ILE A 492 13.54 1.02 3.71
C ILE A 492 13.86 -0.22 4.56
N GLY A 493 12.81 -0.82 5.13
CA GLY A 493 12.91 -1.95 6.05
C GLY A 493 13.15 -1.56 7.51
N THR A 494 13.33 -0.27 7.81
CA THR A 494 13.40 0.22 9.19
C THR A 494 12.07 0.03 9.89
N ARG A 495 12.07 -0.63 11.06
CA ARG A 495 10.90 -0.77 11.91
C ARG A 495 10.92 0.25 13.03
N VAL A 496 9.83 0.99 13.18
CA VAL A 496 9.64 1.95 14.26
C VAL A 496 8.58 1.45 15.22
N TYR A 497 8.85 1.60 16.51
CA TYR A 497 7.91 1.39 17.60
C TYR A 497 7.69 2.72 18.32
N VAL A 498 6.43 3.05 18.56
CA VAL A 498 6.02 4.18 19.40
C VAL A 498 5.20 3.64 20.55
N GLU A 499 5.72 3.80 21.77
CA GLU A 499 4.97 3.56 23.00
C GLU A 499 4.38 4.89 23.49
N ARG A 500 3.06 4.89 23.67
CA ARG A 500 2.31 5.99 24.26
C ARG A 500 2.44 5.98 25.79
N GLU A 501 2.27 7.13 26.44
CA GLU A 501 2.29 7.20 27.91
C GLU A 501 1.16 6.39 28.58
N ASP A 502 0.09 6.07 27.85
CA ASP A 502 -0.99 5.17 28.29
C ASP A 502 -0.69 3.68 28.09
N GLY A 503 0.46 3.35 27.51
CA GLY A 503 0.97 1.99 27.31
C GLY A 503 0.57 1.33 25.99
N LEU A 504 -0.15 2.02 25.10
CA LEU A 504 -0.39 1.49 23.75
C LEU A 504 0.92 1.52 22.94
N ILE A 505 1.28 0.38 22.34
CA ILE A 505 2.46 0.25 21.48
C ILE A 505 1.99 0.08 20.04
N MET A 506 2.45 0.96 19.18
CA MET A 506 2.22 0.89 17.74
C MET A 506 3.54 0.59 17.05
N ASN A 507 3.47 -0.06 15.88
CA ASN A 507 4.66 -0.22 15.04
C ASN A 507 4.33 -0.11 13.55
N GLN A 508 5.29 0.42 12.80
CA GLN A 508 5.25 0.53 11.34
C GLN A 508 6.63 0.24 10.75
N ILE A 509 6.67 -0.06 9.45
CA ILE A 509 7.89 -0.25 8.67
C ILE A 509 7.90 0.73 7.51
N VAL A 510 9.07 1.32 7.21
CA VAL A 510 9.28 2.09 5.98
C VAL A 510 9.31 1.16 4.78
N LYS A 511 8.42 1.38 3.81
CA LYS A 511 8.22 0.53 2.63
C LYS A 511 8.62 1.27 1.35
N ALA A 512 8.96 0.51 0.32
CA ALA A 512 9.13 0.98 -1.06
C ALA A 512 8.28 0.10 -1.97
N GLY A 513 7.07 0.57 -2.25
CA GLY A 513 6.01 -0.17 -2.95
C GLY A 513 4.94 -0.70 -1.98
N ASN A 514 3.68 -0.37 -2.26
CA ASN A 514 2.47 -0.82 -1.57
C ASN A 514 1.22 -0.39 -2.38
N SER A 515 0.03 -0.78 -1.93
CA SER A 515 -1.22 -0.57 -2.68
C SER A 515 -1.17 -1.29 -4.05
N TYR A 516 -1.88 -0.80 -5.06
CA TYR A 516 -1.90 -1.36 -6.42
C TYR A 516 -0.95 -0.57 -7.32
N GLN A 517 0.16 -1.19 -7.75
CA GLN A 517 1.13 -0.60 -8.69
C GLN A 517 1.67 0.78 -8.25
N SER A 518 1.65 1.03 -6.95
CA SER A 518 1.82 2.35 -6.34
C SER A 518 2.94 2.38 -5.31
N THR A 519 3.31 3.59 -4.92
CA THR A 519 4.24 3.82 -3.81
C THR A 519 3.78 5.04 -3.01
N SER A 520 3.47 4.84 -1.72
CA SER A 520 3.21 5.91 -0.76
C SER A 520 4.48 6.66 -0.36
N SER A 521 4.29 7.82 0.28
CA SER A 521 5.31 8.50 1.08
C SER A 521 6.07 7.51 1.98
N LYS A 522 7.38 7.74 2.13
CA LYS A 522 8.23 7.02 3.09
C LYS A 522 8.03 7.50 4.53
N SER A 523 7.28 8.57 4.73
CA SER A 523 6.95 9.12 6.03
C SER A 523 6.06 8.16 6.82
N LEU A 524 6.33 8.00 8.11
CA LEU A 524 5.49 7.22 9.02
C LEU A 524 4.62 8.15 9.85
N PHE A 525 3.32 7.84 9.96
CA PHE A 525 2.35 8.64 10.70
C PHE A 525 1.86 7.85 11.90
N PHE A 526 2.02 8.40 13.11
CA PHE A 526 1.55 7.79 14.35
C PHE A 526 0.54 8.70 15.05
N GLY A 527 -0.66 8.17 15.28
CA GLY A 527 -1.64 8.78 16.16
C GLY A 527 -1.38 8.46 17.62
N LEU A 528 -1.46 9.48 18.45
CA LEU A 528 -1.13 9.40 19.86
C LEU A 528 -2.38 9.59 20.74
N GLY A 529 -3.57 9.72 20.15
CA GLY A 529 -4.76 10.12 20.91
C GLY A 529 -4.47 11.39 21.72
N GLU A 530 -5.04 11.54 22.91
CA GLU A 530 -4.75 12.70 23.77
C GLU A 530 -3.47 12.59 24.61
N THR A 531 -2.56 11.65 24.29
CA THR A 531 -1.39 11.35 25.14
C THR A 531 -0.04 11.72 24.52
N GLY A 532 1.04 11.53 25.29
CA GLY A 532 2.43 11.72 24.89
C GLY A 532 3.12 10.43 24.43
N ILE A 533 4.42 10.52 24.18
CA ILE A 533 5.29 9.39 23.83
C ILE A 533 6.16 9.06 25.04
N SER A 534 6.12 7.81 25.51
CA SER A 534 7.02 7.32 26.56
C SER A 534 8.33 6.78 25.97
N GLU A 535 8.27 6.10 24.83
CA GLU A 535 9.43 5.58 24.11
C GLU A 535 9.22 5.65 22.60
N LEU A 536 10.22 6.18 21.88
CA LEU A 536 10.38 5.99 20.44
C LEU A 536 11.59 5.08 20.20
N ARG A 537 11.36 3.91 19.60
CA ARG A 537 12.42 2.93 19.32
C ARG A 537 12.48 2.61 17.83
N ILE A 538 13.67 2.67 17.26
CA ILE A 538 13.93 2.47 15.83
C ILE A 538 14.88 1.29 15.66
N GLN A 539 14.49 0.31 14.84
CA GLN A 539 15.31 -0.83 14.46
C GLN A 539 15.69 -0.70 12.99
N TRP A 540 16.96 -0.38 12.74
CA TRP A 540 17.49 -0.13 11.41
C TRP A 540 17.87 -1.43 10.70
N PRO A 541 17.84 -1.47 9.35
CA PRO A 541 18.32 -2.60 8.55
C PRO A 541 19.74 -3.05 8.90
N SER A 542 20.62 -2.10 9.24
CA SER A 542 21.99 -2.34 9.72
C SER A 542 22.10 -3.22 10.97
N GLY A 543 20.99 -3.44 11.69
CA GLY A 543 20.92 -4.10 12.99
C GLY A 543 21.08 -3.16 14.18
N ARG A 544 21.35 -1.87 13.94
CA ARG A 544 21.36 -0.84 14.99
C ARG A 544 19.95 -0.65 15.56
N THR A 545 19.88 -0.38 16.87
CA THR A 545 18.64 0.06 17.52
C THR A 545 18.89 1.38 18.24
N ASP A 546 18.12 2.40 17.91
CA ASP A 546 18.11 3.67 18.64
C ASP A 546 16.84 3.78 19.48
N VAL A 547 16.96 4.45 20.62
CA VAL A 547 15.86 4.69 21.56
C VAL A 547 15.91 6.15 21.99
N PHE A 548 14.78 6.83 21.88
CA PHE A 548 14.61 8.23 22.26
C PHE A 548 13.52 8.35 23.33
N SER A 549 13.80 9.17 24.35
CA SER A 549 12.83 9.60 25.36
C SER A 549 12.48 11.07 25.14
N ASP A 550 11.41 11.54 25.79
CA ASP A 550 11.00 12.96 25.80
C ASP A 550 10.74 13.54 24.40
N VAL A 551 10.23 12.69 23.50
CA VAL A 551 9.92 13.06 22.11
C VAL A 551 8.67 13.95 22.10
N PRO A 552 8.72 15.17 21.53
CA PRO A 552 7.57 16.05 21.50
C PRO A 552 6.50 15.54 20.53
N VAL A 553 5.24 15.74 20.90
CA VAL A 553 4.09 15.49 20.04
C VAL A 553 3.78 16.67 19.14
N ASN A 554 2.97 16.42 18.10
CA ASN A 554 2.54 17.38 17.09
C ASN A 554 3.72 18.00 16.35
N ARG A 555 4.61 17.14 15.85
CA ARG A 555 5.84 17.50 15.16
C ARG A 555 6.12 16.60 13.96
N ILE A 556 6.88 17.14 13.02
CA ILE A 556 7.64 16.35 12.05
C ILE A 556 9.01 16.10 12.68
N ILE A 557 9.43 14.85 12.74
CA ILE A 557 10.70 14.45 13.36
C ILE A 557 11.52 13.75 12.29
N HIS A 558 12.62 14.39 11.91
CA HIS A 558 13.61 13.82 11.01
C HIS A 558 14.69 13.13 11.83
N ILE A 559 14.97 11.86 11.53
CA ILE A 559 15.98 11.08 12.25
C ILE A 559 16.94 10.49 11.22
N THR A 560 18.22 10.81 11.38
CA THR A 560 19.31 10.26 10.55
C THR A 560 20.08 9.24 11.37
N GLU A 561 20.13 8.00 10.89
CA GLU A 561 20.93 6.93 11.50
C GLU A 561 22.41 7.32 11.53
N ALA A 562 23.10 7.07 12.64
CA ALA A 562 24.55 7.23 12.71
C ALA A 562 25.28 6.29 11.72
N ALA A 563 26.24 6.82 10.97
CA ALA A 563 27.05 6.04 10.04
C ALA A 563 28.07 5.14 10.75
N GLU A 564 28.55 5.55 11.93
CA GLU A 564 29.49 4.81 12.75
C GLU A 564 28.86 4.34 14.07
N ASP A 565 29.34 3.20 14.60
CA ASP A 565 28.72 2.55 15.76
C ASP A 565 28.91 3.35 17.07
N ASP A 566 29.91 4.24 17.14
CA ASP A 566 30.21 5.10 18.29
C ASP A 566 29.54 6.48 18.24
N GLU A 567 28.87 6.81 17.13
CA GLU A 567 28.07 8.03 16.98
C GLU A 567 26.61 7.81 17.39
N GLN A 568 25.93 8.92 17.72
CA GLN A 568 24.50 8.94 18.00
C GLN A 568 23.74 9.42 16.77
N SER A 569 22.65 8.73 16.45
CA SER A 569 21.70 9.16 15.44
C SER A 569 21.15 10.53 15.81
N THR A 570 20.98 11.39 14.83
CA THR A 570 20.55 12.77 15.03
C THR A 570 19.04 12.88 14.93
N LEU A 571 18.48 13.88 15.62
CA LEU A 571 17.05 14.12 15.65
C LEU A 571 16.80 15.62 15.42
N ASP A 572 16.11 15.94 14.33
CA ASP A 572 15.70 17.30 13.94
C ASP A 572 14.17 17.41 14.05
N ILE A 573 13.71 18.28 14.95
CA ILE A 573 12.28 18.48 15.25
C ILE A 573 11.81 19.74 14.55
N ARG A 574 10.78 19.59 13.71
CA ARG A 574 10.15 20.68 12.97
C ARG A 574 8.68 20.81 13.35
N ASP A 575 8.22 22.05 13.42
CA ASP A 575 6.80 22.35 13.56
C ASP A 575 6.05 21.96 12.29
N PHE A 576 4.79 21.56 12.42
CA PHE A 576 3.90 21.41 11.26
C PHE A 576 3.72 22.76 10.55
N ASN A 577 3.63 22.72 9.22
CA ASN A 577 3.25 23.88 8.44
C ASN A 577 1.73 24.07 8.54
N VAL A 578 1.30 24.94 9.45
CA VAL A 578 -0.13 25.20 9.74
C VAL A 578 -0.70 26.34 8.89
N MET A 579 -0.12 26.61 7.71
CA MET A 579 -0.57 27.71 6.82
C MET A 579 -1.84 27.40 6.03
#